data_AF-Q72H42-F1
#
_entry.id   AF-Q72H42-F1
#
_cell.length_a   1.000
_cell.length_b   1.000
_cell.length_c   1.000
_cell.angle_alpha   90.00
_cell.angle_beta   90.00
_cell.angle_gamma   90.00
#
_symmetry.space_group_name_H-M   'P 1'
#
loop_
_entity.id
_entity.type
_entity.pdbx_description
1 polymer ?
#
loop_
_entity_poly.entity_id
_entity_poly.type
_entity_poly.pdbx_seq_one_letter_code
_entity_poly.pdbx_strand_id
1 'polypeptide(L)'
;MAKPVLPLKEAPASGEVALLRLLEARGQEVVPTWVVDLEAEFYRLANLPERITALFQGVFGVRIDEERLLVAAEEARRAVRESYLLPERAEAFLEALKGRGPFLLRYAGEAEGERASTPQEALFALKRLWARRFEVEAILERYPALLPPFTPVLVQEVAGEVAEDPFLSLDLSRALGREVVAYAWAGKLVRVESPHGG
;
A
#
# COMPACT_ATOMS: atom_id res chain seq x y z
N MET A 1 -17.09 -8.91 12.56
CA MET A 1 -15.74 -8.46 12.19
C MET A 1 -15.77 -7.96 10.76
N ALA A 2 -15.17 -6.81 10.45
CA ALA A 2 -15.07 -6.34 9.07
C ALA A 2 -14.19 -7.30 8.25
N LYS A 3 -14.51 -7.49 6.96
CA LYS A 3 -13.66 -8.29 6.06
C LYS A 3 -12.39 -7.48 5.78
N PRO A 4 -11.19 -8.05 6.01
CA PRO A 4 -9.92 -7.33 5.91
C PRO A 4 -9.45 -7.05 4.47
N VAL A 5 -10.01 -7.79 3.52
CA VAL A 5 -9.72 -7.69 2.09
C VAL A 5 -11.05 -7.55 1.37
N LEU A 6 -11.24 -6.42 0.70
CA LEU A 6 -12.50 -6.07 0.05
C LEU A 6 -12.25 -5.75 -1.43
N PRO A 7 -13.12 -6.20 -2.35
CA PRO A 7 -13.13 -5.66 -3.70
C PRO A 7 -13.30 -4.14 -3.67
N LEU A 8 -12.68 -3.42 -4.60
CA LEU A 8 -12.68 -1.95 -4.69
C LEU A 8 -14.07 -1.34 -4.44
N LYS A 9 -15.11 -1.86 -5.12
CA LYS A 9 -16.50 -1.40 -4.99
C LYS A 9 -17.09 -1.45 -3.56
N GLU A 10 -16.57 -2.33 -2.70
CA GLU A 10 -17.05 -2.57 -1.32
C GLU A 10 -16.15 -1.92 -0.26
N ALA A 11 -14.95 -1.48 -0.63
CA ALA A 11 -13.97 -0.94 0.30
C ALA A 11 -14.33 0.48 0.79
N PRO A 12 -13.91 0.90 2.01
CA PRO A 12 -14.08 2.27 2.48
C PRO A 12 -13.52 3.30 1.46
N ALA A 13 -14.31 4.32 1.12
CA ALA A 13 -13.91 5.35 0.16
C ALA A 13 -13.10 6.45 0.86
N SER A 14 -11.78 6.37 0.77
CA SER A 14 -10.85 7.42 1.21
C SER A 14 -9.68 7.57 0.22
N GLY A 15 -9.19 8.79 0.03
CA GLY A 15 -8.07 9.08 -0.88
C GLY A 15 -8.27 8.48 -2.28
N GLU A 16 -7.22 7.85 -2.81
CA GLU A 16 -7.24 7.19 -4.11
C GLU A 16 -8.35 6.14 -4.24
N VAL A 17 -8.66 5.38 -3.18
CA VAL A 17 -9.74 4.38 -3.19
C VAL A 17 -11.08 5.04 -3.53
N ALA A 18 -11.34 6.23 -2.97
CA ALA A 18 -12.56 6.96 -3.29
C ALA A 18 -12.62 7.37 -4.77
N LEU A 19 -11.48 7.77 -5.35
CA LEU A 19 -11.39 8.17 -6.75
C LEU A 19 -11.57 7.00 -7.70
N LEU A 20 -10.88 5.89 -7.47
CA LEU A 20 -11.02 4.69 -8.29
C LEU A 20 -12.45 4.15 -8.24
N ARG A 21 -13.08 4.11 -7.05
CA ARG A 21 -14.50 3.73 -6.90
C ARG A 21 -15.43 4.67 -7.66
N LEU A 22 -15.21 5.98 -7.56
CA LEU A 22 -16.02 6.98 -8.24
C LEU A 22 -15.94 6.84 -9.76
N LEU A 23 -14.75 6.56 -10.29
CA LEU A 23 -14.53 6.34 -11.71
C LEU A 23 -15.13 5.03 -12.19
N GLU A 24 -14.95 3.94 -11.45
CA GLU A 24 -15.60 2.65 -11.72
C GLU A 24 -17.13 2.80 -11.76
N ALA A 25 -17.72 3.52 -10.81
CA ALA A 25 -19.15 3.81 -10.78
C ALA A 25 -19.65 4.66 -11.96
N ARG A 26 -18.75 5.38 -12.64
CA ARG A 26 -19.04 6.17 -13.85
C ARG A 26 -18.78 5.39 -15.14
N GLY A 27 -18.47 4.10 -15.05
CA GLY A 27 -18.25 3.23 -16.20
C GLY A 27 -16.81 3.21 -16.70
N GLN A 28 -15.85 3.80 -15.98
CA GLN A 28 -14.45 3.61 -16.29
C GLN A 28 -14.04 2.17 -15.98
N GLU A 29 -13.37 1.51 -16.93
CA GLU A 29 -12.76 0.21 -16.65
C GLU A 29 -11.55 0.40 -15.75
N VAL A 30 -11.66 -0.06 -14.50
CA VAL A 30 -10.57 -0.16 -13.53
C VAL A 30 -10.09 -1.60 -13.49
N VAL A 31 -8.78 -1.82 -13.34
CA VAL A 31 -8.25 -3.18 -13.14
C VAL A 31 -8.86 -3.82 -11.90
N PRO A 32 -9.11 -5.15 -11.89
CA PRO A 32 -9.56 -5.84 -10.69
C PRO A 32 -8.65 -5.47 -9.50
N THR A 33 -9.26 -4.86 -8.48
CA THR A 33 -8.55 -4.25 -7.35
C THR A 33 -9.18 -4.74 -6.05
N TRP A 34 -8.33 -5.20 -5.14
CA TRP A 34 -8.68 -5.53 -3.76
C TRP A 34 -7.98 -4.56 -2.82
N VAL A 35 -8.74 -3.97 -1.90
CA VAL A 35 -8.25 -3.07 -0.86
C VAL A 35 -8.00 -3.89 0.40
N VAL A 36 -6.79 -3.80 0.92
CA VAL A 36 -6.30 -4.54 2.08
C VAL A 36 -6.06 -3.56 3.21
N ASP A 37 -6.83 -3.71 4.28
CA ASP A 37 -6.75 -2.89 5.50
C ASP A 37 -6.45 -3.80 6.70
N LEU A 38 -5.21 -4.28 6.75
CA LEU A 38 -4.72 -5.22 7.76
C LEU A 38 -3.59 -4.66 8.63
N GLU A 39 -2.91 -3.62 8.16
CA GLU A 39 -1.64 -3.19 8.76
C GLU A 39 -1.81 -2.72 10.20
N ALA A 40 -2.83 -1.89 10.48
CA ALA A 40 -3.10 -1.42 11.83
C ALA A 40 -3.39 -2.57 12.82
N GLU A 41 -4.18 -3.57 12.40
CA GLU A 41 -4.46 -4.76 13.20
C GLU A 41 -3.18 -5.58 13.44
N PHE A 42 -2.40 -5.81 12.39
CA PHE A 42 -1.12 -6.52 12.44
C PHE A 42 -0.14 -5.86 13.42
N TYR A 43 0.04 -4.55 13.35
CA TYR A 43 0.95 -3.82 14.24
C TYR A 43 0.52 -3.91 15.69
N ARG A 44 -0.76 -3.70 15.96
CA ARG A 44 -1.32 -3.76 17.32
C ARG A 44 -1.18 -5.15 17.93
N LEU A 45 -1.52 -6.21 17.18
CA LEU A 45 -1.48 -7.57 17.70
C LEU A 45 -0.05 -8.08 17.94
N ALA A 46 0.92 -7.60 17.17
CA ALA A 46 2.32 -7.94 17.33
C ALA A 46 3.09 -7.02 18.30
N ASN A 47 2.41 -6.09 18.98
CA ASN A 47 3.00 -5.07 19.87
C ASN A 47 4.17 -4.33 19.18
N LEU A 48 4.04 -4.10 17.87
CA LEU A 48 5.06 -3.47 17.05
C LEU A 48 5.28 -1.99 17.42
N PRO A 49 4.24 -1.17 17.69
CA PRO A 49 4.42 0.23 18.07
C PRO A 49 5.43 0.43 19.20
N GLU A 50 5.27 -0.30 20.29
CA GLU A 50 6.11 -0.22 21.49
C GLU A 50 7.51 -0.77 21.21
N ARG A 51 7.61 -1.93 20.55
CA ARG A 51 8.88 -2.57 20.20
C ARG A 51 9.72 -1.68 19.29
N ILE A 52 9.11 -1.12 18.25
CA ILE A 52 9.78 -0.24 17.29
C ILE A 52 10.21 1.05 17.98
N THR A 53 9.34 1.68 18.76
CA THR A 53 9.70 2.91 19.50
C THR A 53 10.91 2.68 20.41
N ALA A 54 10.99 1.51 21.06
CA ALA A 54 12.13 1.14 21.89
C ALA A 54 13.45 1.02 21.09
N LEU A 55 13.40 0.51 19.85
CA LEU A 55 14.60 0.37 18.99
C LEU A 55 15.24 1.73 18.65
N PHE A 56 14.44 2.79 18.51
CA PHE A 56 14.94 4.12 18.15
C PHE A 56 15.32 5.00 19.35
N GLN A 57 15.30 4.45 20.57
CA GLN A 57 15.72 5.20 21.76
C GLN A 57 17.18 5.65 21.65
N GLY A 58 17.40 6.96 21.77
CA GLY A 58 18.74 7.53 21.69
C GLY A 58 19.35 7.54 20.28
N VAL A 59 18.57 7.28 19.24
CA VAL A 59 18.95 7.52 17.83
C VAL A 59 18.82 9.01 17.50
N PHE A 60 17.69 9.60 17.89
CA PHE A 60 17.36 10.99 17.63
C PHE A 60 17.65 11.85 18.87
N GLY A 61 18.62 12.76 18.75
CA GLY A 61 19.00 13.72 19.78
C GLY A 61 19.40 15.07 19.17
N VAL A 62 20.37 15.77 19.77
CA VAL A 62 20.92 17.03 19.20
C VAL A 62 21.51 16.81 17.79
N ARG A 63 22.04 15.62 17.55
CA ARG A 63 22.43 15.09 16.24
C ARG A 63 21.91 13.67 16.11
N ILE A 64 21.70 13.22 14.88
CA ILE A 64 21.32 11.83 14.58
C ILE A 64 22.55 10.95 14.77
N ASP A 65 22.40 9.84 15.49
CA ASP A 65 23.40 8.79 15.54
C ASP A 65 23.16 7.84 14.33
N GLU A 66 23.94 8.05 13.27
CA GLU A 66 23.77 7.34 11.98
C GLU A 66 23.98 5.82 12.11
N GLU A 67 24.94 5.39 12.93
CA GLU A 67 25.20 3.96 13.17
C GLU A 67 24.02 3.30 13.89
N ARG A 68 23.50 3.96 14.95
CA ARG A 68 22.31 3.46 15.65
C ARG A 68 21.07 3.50 14.79
N LEU A 69 20.93 4.51 13.91
CA LEU A 69 19.82 4.61 12.97
C LEU A 69 19.79 3.41 12.03
N LEU A 70 20.94 3.05 11.43
CA LEU A 70 21.05 1.89 10.54
C LEU A 70 20.67 0.58 11.25
N VAL A 71 21.16 0.39 12.47
CA VAL A 71 20.85 -0.80 13.27
C VAL A 71 19.36 -0.83 13.64
N ALA A 72 18.81 0.28 14.15
CA ALA A 72 17.41 0.36 14.55
C ALA A 72 16.45 0.14 13.36
N ALA A 73 16.78 0.69 12.19
CA ALA A 73 16.03 0.49 10.96
C ALA A 73 15.99 -1.00 10.56
N GLU A 74 17.13 -1.68 10.53
CA GLU A 74 17.16 -3.11 10.16
C GLU A 74 16.43 -3.99 11.19
N GLU A 75 16.58 -3.71 12.49
CA GLU A 75 15.85 -4.42 13.54
C GLU A 75 14.34 -4.18 13.46
N ALA A 76 13.89 -2.97 13.08
CA ALA A 76 12.48 -2.67 12.86
C ALA A 76 11.93 -3.43 11.65
N ARG A 77 12.67 -3.45 10.52
CA ARG A 77 12.33 -4.27 9.35
C ARG A 77 12.22 -5.74 9.71
N ARG A 78 13.18 -6.25 10.49
CA ARG A 78 13.18 -7.63 10.99
C ARG A 78 11.96 -7.91 11.86
N ALA A 79 11.64 -7.03 12.81
CA ALA A 79 10.47 -7.16 13.68
C ALA A 79 9.17 -7.28 12.87
N VAL A 80 9.00 -6.48 11.81
CA VAL A 80 7.85 -6.58 10.89
C VAL A 80 7.86 -7.90 10.13
N ARG A 81 9.00 -8.30 9.54
CA ARG A 81 9.13 -9.54 8.75
C ARG A 81 8.90 -10.80 9.58
N GLU A 82 9.30 -10.82 10.85
CA GLU A 82 9.17 -11.99 11.74
C GLU A 82 7.83 -12.04 12.48
N SER A 83 7.10 -10.93 12.59
CA SER A 83 5.79 -10.94 13.25
C SER A 83 4.75 -11.69 12.42
N TYR A 84 3.91 -12.48 13.07
CA TYR A 84 2.92 -13.31 12.39
C TYR A 84 1.65 -12.51 12.08
N LEU A 85 1.17 -12.64 10.84
CA LEU A 85 -0.21 -12.29 10.51
C LEU A 85 -1.11 -13.41 11.05
N LEU A 86 -2.25 -13.05 11.63
CA LEU A 86 -3.22 -14.04 12.09
C LEU A 86 -3.58 -15.01 10.95
N PRO A 87 -3.58 -16.34 11.19
CA PRO A 87 -3.88 -17.33 10.14
C PRO A 87 -5.18 -17.04 9.39
N GLU A 88 -6.23 -16.62 10.10
CA GLU A 88 -7.54 -16.33 9.51
C GLU A 88 -7.49 -15.12 8.56
N ARG A 89 -6.57 -14.17 8.79
CA ARG A 89 -6.35 -13.01 7.91
C ARG A 89 -5.54 -13.39 6.68
N ALA A 90 -4.54 -14.24 6.85
CA ALA A 90 -3.77 -14.79 5.74
C ALA A 90 -4.67 -15.64 4.83
N GLU A 91 -5.50 -16.51 5.39
CA GLU A 91 -6.47 -17.32 4.65
C GLU A 91 -7.50 -16.46 3.91
N ALA A 92 -8.07 -15.45 4.58
CA ALA A 92 -9.01 -14.53 3.94
C ALA A 92 -8.37 -13.77 2.76
N PHE A 93 -7.09 -13.37 2.88
CA PHE A 93 -6.34 -12.75 1.80
C PHE A 93 -6.13 -13.70 0.62
N LEU A 94 -5.68 -14.93 0.89
CA LEU A 94 -5.44 -15.94 -0.15
C LEU A 94 -6.73 -16.34 -0.88
N GLU A 95 -7.83 -16.52 -0.14
CA GLU A 95 -9.12 -16.87 -0.73
C GLU A 95 -9.68 -15.73 -1.59
N ALA A 96 -9.50 -14.47 -1.17
CA ALA A 96 -9.93 -13.31 -1.95
C ALA A 96 -9.24 -13.21 -3.32
N LEU A 97 -7.98 -13.68 -3.42
CA LEU A 97 -7.16 -13.62 -4.63
C LEU A 97 -7.10 -14.95 -5.41
N LYS A 98 -7.85 -15.97 -4.97
CA LYS A 98 -7.76 -17.32 -5.51
C LYS A 98 -8.06 -17.38 -7.01
N GLY A 99 -7.17 -18.03 -7.76
CA GLY A 99 -7.29 -18.18 -9.22
C GLY A 99 -7.08 -16.88 -10.00
N ARG A 100 -6.55 -15.84 -9.35
CA ARG A 100 -6.22 -14.54 -9.97
C ARG A 100 -4.70 -14.34 -10.02
N GLY A 101 -4.29 -13.32 -10.76
CA GLY A 101 -2.90 -12.87 -10.86
C GLY A 101 -2.44 -12.82 -12.32
N PRO A 102 -1.27 -12.23 -12.58
CA PRO A 102 -0.32 -11.63 -11.63
C PRO A 102 -0.80 -10.31 -11.01
N PHE A 103 -0.10 -9.85 -9.96
CA PHE A 103 -0.49 -8.71 -9.13
C PHE A 103 0.60 -7.64 -9.02
N LEU A 104 0.16 -6.40 -8.90
CA LEU A 104 0.88 -5.26 -8.34
C LEU A 104 0.28 -4.91 -6.98
N LEU A 105 1.11 -4.88 -5.94
CA LEU A 105 0.73 -4.44 -4.60
C LEU A 105 1.38 -3.08 -4.33
N ARG A 106 0.59 -2.09 -3.94
CA ARG A 106 1.10 -0.75 -3.62
C ARG A 106 0.22 -0.09 -2.57
N TYR A 107 0.74 0.87 -1.83
CA TYR A 107 -0.14 1.69 -0.99
C TYR A 107 -1.02 2.58 -1.87
N ALA A 108 -2.24 2.83 -1.42
CA ALA A 108 -3.10 3.84 -2.02
C ALA A 108 -2.37 5.20 -1.99
N GLY A 109 -2.33 5.89 -3.13
CA GLY A 109 -1.61 7.15 -3.33
C GLY A 109 -0.14 7.00 -3.71
N GLU A 110 0.43 5.79 -3.69
CA GLU A 110 1.86 5.56 -4.02
C GLU A 110 2.00 4.88 -5.39
N ALA A 111 3.04 5.27 -6.14
CA ALA A 111 3.39 4.67 -7.44
C ALA A 111 4.11 3.33 -7.28
N GLU A 112 5.04 3.30 -6.32
CA GLU A 112 5.92 2.18 -6.10
C GLU A 112 5.21 1.03 -5.39
N GLY A 113 5.62 -0.18 -5.74
CA GLY A 113 4.94 -1.38 -5.28
C GLY A 113 5.78 -2.63 -5.44
N GLU A 114 5.22 -3.73 -4.93
CA GLU A 114 5.76 -5.07 -5.04
C GLU A 114 4.97 -5.87 -6.08
N ARG A 115 5.67 -6.69 -6.87
CA ARG A 115 5.03 -7.60 -7.82
C ARG A 115 4.90 -9.00 -7.23
N ALA A 116 3.85 -9.70 -7.64
CA ALA A 116 3.61 -11.08 -7.27
C ALA A 116 2.93 -11.84 -8.40
N SER A 117 3.37 -13.05 -8.69
CA SER A 117 2.79 -13.89 -9.75
C SER A 117 1.60 -14.71 -9.24
N THR A 118 1.55 -14.97 -7.94
CA THR A 118 0.56 -15.84 -7.30
C THR A 118 0.00 -15.20 -6.02
N PRO A 119 -1.18 -15.65 -5.53
CA PRO A 119 -1.71 -15.19 -4.25
C PRO A 119 -0.75 -15.38 -3.07
N GLN A 120 0.01 -16.48 -3.08
CA GLN A 120 1.02 -16.76 -2.06
C GLN A 120 2.18 -15.75 -2.10
N GLU A 121 2.68 -15.45 -3.30
CA GLU A 121 3.68 -14.39 -3.48
C GLU A 121 3.15 -13.02 -3.09
N ALA A 122 1.86 -12.75 -3.33
CA ALA A 122 1.21 -11.49 -2.97
C ALA A 122 1.16 -11.31 -1.44
N LEU A 123 0.91 -12.39 -0.69
CA LEU A 123 0.97 -12.34 0.78
C LEU A 123 2.37 -11.99 1.29
N PHE A 124 3.42 -12.55 0.68
CA PHE A 124 4.79 -12.20 1.02
C PHE A 124 5.17 -10.78 0.58
N ALA A 125 4.70 -10.34 -0.60
CA ALA A 125 4.85 -8.99 -1.09
C ALA A 125 4.23 -7.96 -0.15
N LEU A 126 3.04 -8.24 0.40
CA LEU A 126 2.39 -7.40 1.40
C LEU A 126 3.29 -7.17 2.62
N LYS A 127 3.91 -8.24 3.15
CA LYS A 127 4.86 -8.12 4.25
C LYS A 127 6.12 -7.34 3.89
N ARG A 128 6.62 -7.48 2.66
CA ARG A 128 7.76 -6.69 2.17
C ARG A 128 7.43 -5.20 2.10
N LEU A 129 6.24 -4.83 1.61
CA LEU A 129 5.74 -3.45 1.60
C LEU A 129 5.67 -2.83 2.99
N TRP A 130 5.17 -3.56 3.99
CA TRP A 130 5.14 -3.09 5.38
C TRP A 130 6.56 -2.90 5.94
N ALA A 131 7.46 -3.86 5.69
CA ALA A 131 8.84 -3.76 6.15
C ALA A 131 9.60 -2.60 5.49
N ARG A 132 9.29 -2.28 4.22
CA ARG A 132 9.91 -1.18 3.47
C ARG A 132 9.72 0.19 4.13
N ARG A 133 8.66 0.38 4.92
CA ARG A 133 8.44 1.60 5.72
C ARG A 133 9.53 1.88 6.75
N PHE A 134 10.40 0.91 7.04
CA PHE A 134 11.53 1.04 7.94
C PHE A 134 12.88 1.07 7.20
N GLU A 135 12.89 1.35 5.91
CA GLU A 135 14.09 1.84 5.22
C GLU A 135 14.50 3.20 5.81
N VAL A 136 15.80 3.47 5.86
CA VAL A 136 16.35 4.66 6.53
C VAL A 136 15.77 5.93 5.93
N GLU A 137 15.72 5.99 4.61
CA GLU A 137 15.16 7.09 3.82
C GLU A 137 13.70 7.32 4.20
N ALA A 138 12.89 6.25 4.23
CA ALA A 138 11.48 6.32 4.57
C ALA A 138 11.23 6.78 6.02
N ILE A 139 12.12 6.45 6.96
CA ILE A 139 12.07 6.92 8.35
C ILE A 139 12.42 8.40 8.42
N LEU A 140 13.49 8.82 7.75
CA LEU A 140 13.96 10.21 7.75
C LEU A 140 12.94 11.16 7.11
N GLU A 141 12.29 10.75 6.03
CA GLU A 141 11.22 11.52 5.35
C GLU A 141 10.02 11.81 6.26
N ARG A 142 9.75 10.92 7.23
CA ARG A 142 8.57 10.97 8.08
C ARG A 142 8.86 11.47 9.50
N TYR A 143 10.12 11.57 9.90
CA TYR A 143 10.51 12.01 11.24
C TYR A 143 9.81 13.34 11.60
N PRO A 144 9.21 13.47 12.81
CA PRO A 144 9.41 12.68 14.02
C PRO A 144 8.53 11.42 14.19
N ALA A 145 7.68 11.07 13.23
CA ALA A 145 6.83 9.89 13.36
C ALA A 145 7.61 8.59 13.04
N LEU A 146 7.90 7.77 14.05
CA LEU A 146 8.62 6.50 13.84
C LEU A 146 7.76 5.44 13.16
N LEU A 147 6.45 5.46 13.38
CA LEU A 147 5.50 4.54 12.77
C LEU A 147 4.93 5.13 11.48
N PRO A 148 4.81 4.34 10.40
CA PRO A 148 4.16 4.81 9.19
C PRO A 148 2.67 5.08 9.44
N PRO A 149 2.04 5.96 8.63
CA PRO A 149 0.58 6.00 8.57
C PRO A 149 0.06 4.66 8.06
N PHE A 150 -1.06 4.19 8.62
CA PHE A 150 -1.74 2.99 8.15
C PHE A 150 -2.60 3.33 6.92
N THR A 151 -1.95 3.32 5.77
CA THR A 151 -2.59 3.51 4.46
C THR A 151 -3.00 2.15 3.90
N PRO A 152 -4.21 1.98 3.34
CA PRO A 152 -4.60 0.72 2.71
C PRO A 152 -3.66 0.32 1.57
N VAL A 153 -3.42 -0.98 1.42
CA VAL A 153 -2.68 -1.55 0.30
C VAL A 153 -3.67 -1.96 -0.79
N LEU A 154 -3.43 -1.53 -2.02
CA LEU A 154 -4.15 -1.96 -3.22
C LEU A 154 -3.42 -3.16 -3.83
N VAL A 155 -4.12 -4.29 -3.94
CA VAL A 155 -3.68 -5.45 -4.72
C VAL A 155 -4.42 -5.38 -6.05
N GLN A 156 -3.69 -5.22 -7.14
CA GLN A 156 -4.26 -4.97 -8.46
C GLN A 156 -3.82 -6.05 -9.44
N GLU A 157 -4.74 -6.64 -10.20
CA GLU A 157 -4.43 -7.66 -11.19
C GLU A 157 -3.79 -7.01 -12.43
N VAL A 158 -2.44 -7.01 -12.46
CA VAL A 158 -1.61 -6.30 -13.43
C VAL A 158 -0.38 -7.15 -13.77
N ALA A 159 -0.22 -7.50 -15.05
CA ALA A 159 0.92 -8.32 -15.51
C ALA A 159 2.12 -7.52 -16.01
N GLY A 160 1.91 -6.29 -16.44
CA GLY A 160 2.92 -5.49 -17.13
C GLY A 160 3.29 -4.20 -16.42
N GLU A 161 4.00 -3.37 -17.16
CA GLU A 161 4.28 -2.00 -16.77
C GLU A 161 2.99 -1.17 -16.73
N VAL A 162 2.90 -0.32 -15.73
CA VAL A 162 1.83 0.65 -15.56
C VAL A 162 2.41 1.98 -16.01
N ALA A 163 1.83 2.57 -17.06
CA ALA A 163 2.33 3.80 -17.65
C ALA A 163 1.25 4.87 -17.64
N GLU A 164 1.69 6.12 -17.70
CA GLU A 164 0.77 7.24 -17.93
C GLU A 164 0.03 7.03 -19.25
N ASP A 165 -1.27 7.29 -19.23
CA ASP A 165 -2.12 7.33 -20.41
C ASP A 165 -2.60 8.78 -20.61
N PRO A 166 -1.99 9.54 -21.53
CA PRO A 166 -2.35 10.94 -21.75
C PRO A 166 -3.78 11.15 -22.24
N PHE A 167 -4.33 10.19 -23.00
CA PHE A 167 -5.71 10.29 -23.50
C PHE A 167 -6.69 10.08 -22.35
N LEU A 168 -6.47 9.03 -21.55
CA LEU A 168 -7.27 8.78 -20.36
C LEU A 168 -7.14 9.92 -19.34
N SER A 169 -5.95 10.49 -19.17
CA SER A 169 -5.71 11.64 -18.28
C SER A 169 -6.56 12.84 -18.69
N LEU A 170 -6.60 13.15 -20.00
CA LEU A 170 -7.40 14.25 -20.53
C LEU A 170 -8.91 14.01 -20.33
N ASP A 171 -9.37 12.80 -20.63
CA ASP A 171 -10.79 12.44 -20.51
C ASP A 171 -11.25 12.45 -19.05
N LEU A 172 -10.45 11.88 -18.15
CA LEU A 172 -10.73 11.91 -16.72
C LEU A 172 -10.65 13.32 -16.14
N SER A 173 -9.70 14.15 -16.60
CA SER A 173 -9.59 15.54 -16.14
C SER A 173 -10.84 16.35 -16.50
N ARG A 174 -11.35 16.17 -17.72
CA ARG A 174 -12.61 16.79 -18.18
C ARG A 174 -13.80 16.28 -17.38
N ALA A 175 -13.89 14.96 -17.16
CA ALA A 175 -14.99 14.34 -16.44
C ALA A 175 -15.03 14.73 -14.95
N LEU A 176 -13.86 14.92 -14.32
CA LEU A 176 -13.73 15.29 -12.92
C LEU A 176 -13.71 16.81 -12.69
N GLY A 177 -13.60 17.61 -13.75
CA GLY A 177 -13.51 19.07 -13.66
C GLY A 177 -12.23 19.58 -12.96
N ARG A 178 -11.19 18.74 -12.90
CA ARG A 178 -9.89 19.05 -12.30
C ARG A 178 -8.81 18.22 -12.97
N GLU A 179 -7.59 18.74 -12.99
CA GLU A 179 -6.46 18.02 -13.58
C GLU A 179 -6.15 16.74 -12.80
N VAL A 180 -5.96 15.64 -13.54
CA VAL A 180 -5.52 14.34 -13.03
C VAL A 180 -4.60 13.67 -14.04
N VAL A 181 -3.66 12.86 -13.54
CA VAL A 181 -2.80 12.00 -14.34
C VAL A 181 -3.27 10.55 -14.15
N ALA A 182 -3.68 9.93 -15.24
CA ALA A 182 -4.17 8.56 -15.27
C ALA A 182 -3.03 7.62 -15.64
N TYR A 183 -2.90 6.54 -14.88
CA TYR A 183 -1.97 5.47 -15.15
C TYR A 183 -2.75 4.20 -15.47
N ALA A 184 -2.42 3.57 -16.59
CA ALA A 184 -3.17 2.46 -17.14
C ALA A 184 -2.27 1.26 -17.46
N TRP A 185 -2.93 0.11 -17.54
CA TRP A 185 -2.36 -1.12 -18.08
C TRP A 185 -3.43 -1.82 -18.92
N ALA A 186 -3.07 -2.22 -20.14
CA ALA A 186 -3.98 -2.85 -21.10
C ALA A 186 -5.30 -2.07 -21.31
N GLY A 187 -5.23 -0.73 -21.36
CA GLY A 187 -6.38 0.16 -21.54
C GLY A 187 -7.27 0.34 -20.30
N LYS A 188 -6.92 -0.29 -19.17
CA LYS A 188 -7.66 -0.21 -17.90
C LYS A 188 -6.95 0.69 -16.92
N LEU A 189 -7.73 1.46 -16.17
CA LEU A 189 -7.23 2.35 -15.15
C LEU A 189 -6.64 1.55 -13.98
N VAL A 190 -5.43 1.91 -13.57
CA VAL A 190 -4.72 1.31 -12.43
C VAL A 190 -4.60 2.31 -11.29
N ARG A 191 -4.26 3.56 -11.60
CA ARG A 191 -3.94 4.60 -10.62
C ARG A 191 -4.29 5.97 -11.17
N VAL A 192 -4.68 6.87 -10.27
CA VAL A 192 -4.93 8.28 -10.61
C VAL A 192 -4.13 9.14 -9.64
N GLU A 193 -3.33 10.05 -10.17
CA GLU A 193 -2.72 11.12 -9.38
C GLU A 193 -3.50 12.41 -9.57
N SER A 194 -3.67 13.18 -8.50
CA SER A 194 -4.20 14.55 -8.57
C SER A 194 -3.22 15.52 -7.91
N PRO A 195 -2.92 16.67 -8.53
CA PRO A 195 -2.01 17.68 -7.97
C PRO A 195 -2.50 18.27 -6.63
N HIS A 196 -3.74 17.99 -6.23
CA HIS A 196 -4.30 18.42 -4.95
C HIS A 196 -4.21 17.37 -3.83
N GLY A 197 -3.55 16.23 -4.05
CA GLY A 197 -3.37 15.17 -3.07
C GLY A 197 -4.69 14.44 -2.77
N GLY A 198 -4.81 13.22 -3.25
CA GLY A 198 -5.97 12.36 -3.00
C GLY A 198 -5.68 10.93 -3.39
#